data_AF-A0A3D8S0V1-F1
#
_entry.id   AF-A0A3D8S0V1-F1
#
_cell.length_a   1.000
_cell.length_b   1.000
_cell.length_c   1.000
_cell.angle_alpha   90.00
_cell.angle_beta   90.00
_cell.angle_gamma   90.00
#
_symmetry.space_group_name_H-M   'P 1'
#
loop_
_entity.id
_entity.type
_entity.pdbx_description
1 polymer ?
#
loop_
_entity_poly.entity_id
_entity_poly.type
_entity_poly.pdbx_seq_one_letter_code
_entity_poly.pdbx_strand_id
1 'polypeptide(L)'
;MSSQKQYVQEPVAIVGLACRLPGNSDSPTALWKFLERGGIAINDPPKSRFNFKGHYDGSTKPGTMRPPGGMFIETVDPADFDAQFFRIPKIDATAMDPQQRQLLEVVYEGLENAGITLEDLDGASIGCFIGSYAVGRARLAALYFPC
;
A
#
# COMPACT_ATOMS: atom_id res chain seq x y z
N MET A 1 36.04 -34.96 -4.47
CA MET A 1 34.94 -35.18 -3.50
C MET A 1 34.29 -33.83 -3.25
N SER A 2 33.16 -33.56 -3.90
CA SER A 2 32.43 -32.29 -3.74
C SER A 2 31.75 -32.30 -2.38
N SER A 3 32.12 -31.37 -1.49
CA SER A 3 31.46 -31.16 -0.21
C SER A 3 30.08 -30.54 -0.48
N GLN A 4 29.02 -31.33 -0.28
CA GLN A 4 27.65 -30.82 -0.36
C GLN A 4 27.39 -29.95 0.88
N LYS A 5 27.17 -28.65 0.67
CA LYS A 5 26.70 -27.74 1.72
C LYS A 5 25.28 -28.13 2.12
N GLN A 6 25.12 -28.66 3.32
CA GLN A 6 23.80 -28.90 3.92
C GLN A 6 23.25 -27.57 4.45
N TYR A 7 22.21 -27.04 3.81
CA TYR A 7 21.50 -25.86 4.29
C TYR A 7 20.49 -26.29 5.34
N VAL A 8 20.80 -26.03 6.60
CA VAL A 8 19.82 -26.10 7.68
C VAL A 8 18.90 -24.89 7.51
N GLN A 9 17.58 -25.12 7.41
CA GLN A 9 16.60 -24.05 7.30
C GLN A 9 16.48 -23.36 8.66
N GLU A 10 17.07 -22.17 8.80
CA GLU A 10 16.91 -21.35 10.00
C GLU A 10 15.49 -20.75 10.04
N PRO A 11 14.77 -20.86 11.17
CA PRO A 11 13.47 -20.20 11.32
C PRO A 11 13.58 -18.68 11.19
N VAL A 12 12.63 -18.06 10.50
CA VAL A 12 12.54 -16.60 10.36
C VAL A 12 11.48 -16.06 11.31
N ALA A 13 11.87 -15.13 12.19
CA ALA A 13 10.94 -14.44 13.08
C ALA A 13 10.31 -13.23 12.39
N ILE A 14 9.00 -13.08 12.52
CA ILE A 14 8.28 -11.85 12.15
C ILE A 14 8.20 -11.00 13.40
N VAL A 15 8.99 -9.93 13.46
CA VAL A 15 9.13 -9.09 14.65
C VAL A 15 8.26 -7.83 14.61
N GLY A 16 7.77 -7.43 13.44
CA GLY A 16 6.85 -6.31 13.27
C GLY A 16 5.96 -6.48 12.04
N LEU A 17 4.81 -5.83 12.05
CA LEU A 17 3.82 -5.84 10.98
C LEU A 17 3.09 -4.49 10.97
N ALA A 18 2.80 -3.98 9.79
CA ALA A 18 1.86 -2.89 9.57
C ALA A 18 1.04 -3.17 8.31
N CYS A 19 -0.14 -2.58 8.22
CA CYS A 19 -1.01 -2.76 7.07
C CYS A 19 -1.99 -1.62 6.93
N ARG A 20 -2.32 -1.27 5.69
CA ARG A 20 -3.46 -0.42 5.35
C ARG A 20 -4.34 -1.16 4.38
N LEU A 21 -5.51 -1.58 4.87
CA LEU A 21 -6.44 -2.43 4.15
C LEU A 21 -7.87 -1.85 4.26
N PRO A 22 -8.75 -2.18 3.30
CA PRO A 22 -10.16 -1.80 3.36
C PRO A 22 -10.86 -2.25 4.65
N GLY A 23 -11.97 -1.59 4.99
CA GLY A 23 -12.75 -1.90 6.19
C GLY A 23 -12.20 -1.23 7.45
N ASN A 24 -11.53 -0.08 7.29
CA ASN A 24 -10.83 0.65 8.36
C ASN A 24 -9.78 -0.20 9.08
N SER A 25 -9.00 -0.97 8.31
CA SER A 25 -7.93 -1.82 8.82
C SER A 25 -6.57 -1.15 8.60
N ASP A 26 -6.28 -0.12 9.41
CA ASP A 26 -5.06 0.71 9.35
C ASP A 26 -3.92 0.24 10.26
N SER A 27 -4.14 -0.86 10.96
CA SER A 27 -3.16 -1.46 11.88
C SER A 27 -3.43 -2.96 12.04
N PRO A 28 -2.45 -3.75 12.49
CA PRO A 28 -2.66 -5.17 12.77
C PRO A 28 -3.80 -5.42 13.77
N THR A 29 -3.94 -4.55 14.77
CA THR A 29 -5.02 -4.63 15.76
C THR A 29 -6.39 -4.31 15.14
N ALA A 30 -6.49 -3.27 14.30
CA ALA A 30 -7.73 -2.96 13.60
C ALA A 30 -8.13 -4.08 12.64
N LEU A 31 -7.16 -4.62 11.89
CA LEU A 31 -7.36 -5.78 11.03
C LEU A 31 -7.85 -6.99 11.84
N TRP A 32 -7.24 -7.28 12.98
CA TRP A 32 -7.68 -8.40 13.82
C TRP A 32 -9.13 -8.26 14.26
N LYS A 33 -9.52 -7.08 14.76
CA LYS A 33 -10.92 -6.79 15.15
C LYS A 33 -11.88 -6.88 13.96
N PHE A 34 -11.44 -6.48 12.77
CA PHE A 34 -12.22 -6.59 11.55
C PHE A 34 -12.46 -8.06 11.16
N LEU A 35 -11.43 -8.90 11.27
CA LEU A 35 -11.50 -10.33 10.95
C LEU A 35 -12.32 -11.10 11.99
N GLU A 36 -12.14 -10.79 13.28
CA GLU A 36 -12.85 -11.43 14.39
C GLU A 36 -14.37 -11.31 14.27
N ARG A 37 -14.87 -10.16 13.80
CA ARG A 37 -16.30 -9.94 13.54
C ARG A 37 -16.80 -10.48 12.19
N GLY A 38 -15.93 -11.11 11.38
CA GLY A 38 -16.27 -11.58 10.04
C GLY A 38 -16.61 -10.45 9.07
N GLY A 39 -15.90 -9.32 9.16
CA GLY A 39 -16.19 -8.13 8.36
C GLY A 39 -16.06 -8.36 6.85
N ILE A 40 -16.91 -7.68 6.08
CA ILE A 40 -16.83 -7.63 4.61
C ILE A 40 -16.58 -6.17 4.22
N ALA A 41 -15.43 -5.88 3.61
CA ALA A 41 -14.96 -4.52 3.34
C ALA A 41 -15.44 -3.96 1.99
N ILE A 42 -16.58 -4.43 1.50
CA ILE A 42 -17.16 -3.90 0.26
C ILE A 42 -17.63 -2.48 0.53
N ASN A 43 -17.16 -1.54 -0.28
CA ASN A 43 -17.51 -0.15 -0.17
C ASN A 43 -17.63 0.51 -1.55
N ASP A 44 -18.29 1.68 -1.55
CA ASP A 44 -18.40 2.50 -2.73
C ASP A 44 -17.06 3.16 -3.06
N PRO A 45 -16.71 3.30 -4.35
CA PRO A 45 -15.54 4.08 -4.73
C PRO A 45 -15.60 5.50 -4.15
N PRO A 46 -14.52 5.99 -3.52
CA PRO A 46 -14.48 7.36 -3.03
C PRO A 46 -14.69 8.34 -4.18
N LYS A 47 -15.52 9.37 -3.96
CA LYS A 47 -15.85 10.38 -4.99
C LYS A 47 -14.61 11.11 -5.53
N SER A 48 -13.54 11.18 -4.74
CA SER A 48 -12.25 11.76 -5.14
C SER A 48 -11.52 10.93 -6.21
N ARG A 49 -11.87 9.65 -6.39
CA ARG A 49 -11.19 8.75 -7.34
C ARG A 49 -11.78 8.84 -8.75
N PHE A 50 -13.09 8.62 -8.87
CA PHE A 50 -13.81 8.68 -10.14
C PHE A 50 -15.32 8.76 -9.92
N ASN A 51 -16.06 9.19 -10.95
CA ASN A 51 -17.52 9.24 -10.92
C ASN A 51 -18.12 7.85 -11.18
N PHE A 52 -18.36 7.09 -10.11
CA PHE A 52 -18.93 5.74 -10.19
C PHE A 52 -20.23 5.67 -11.01
N LYS A 53 -21.15 6.65 -10.83
CA LYS A 53 -22.44 6.68 -11.55
C LYS A 53 -22.28 6.84 -13.08
N GLY A 54 -21.17 7.42 -13.53
CA GLY A 54 -20.86 7.54 -14.96
C GLY A 54 -20.31 6.25 -15.57
N HIS A 55 -19.91 5.30 -14.73
CA HIS A 55 -19.24 4.07 -15.16
C HIS A 55 -20.01 2.79 -14.82
N TYR A 56 -21.04 2.85 -13.96
CA TYR A 56 -21.84 1.70 -13.57
C TYR A 56 -23.34 1.95 -13.83
N ASP A 57 -23.94 1.14 -14.69
CA ASP A 57 -25.38 1.15 -15.02
C ASP A 57 -26.06 -0.22 -14.80
N GLY A 58 -25.34 -1.18 -14.21
CA GLY A 58 -25.82 -2.55 -13.99
C GLY A 58 -25.86 -3.43 -15.25
N SER A 59 -25.41 -2.92 -16.40
CA SER A 59 -25.33 -3.69 -17.64
C SER A 59 -23.97 -4.39 -17.81
N THR A 60 -23.86 -5.26 -18.81
CA THR A 60 -22.61 -5.94 -19.19
C THR A 60 -22.01 -5.38 -20.48
N LYS A 61 -22.46 -4.19 -20.90
CA LYS A 61 -22.07 -3.58 -22.18
C LYS A 61 -20.60 -3.13 -22.14
N PRO A 62 -19.91 -3.12 -23.30
CA PRO A 62 -18.59 -2.50 -23.40
C PRO A 62 -18.62 -1.06 -22.87
N GLY A 63 -17.60 -0.68 -22.08
CA GLY A 63 -17.49 0.65 -21.47
C GLY A 63 -18.17 0.82 -20.11
N THR A 64 -18.85 -0.21 -19.60
CA THR A 64 -19.46 -0.21 -18.25
C THR A 64 -18.70 -1.10 -17.29
N MET A 65 -18.67 -0.71 -16.02
CA MET A 65 -18.16 -1.53 -14.92
C MET A 65 -19.15 -2.66 -14.63
N ARG A 66 -18.62 -3.86 -14.39
CA ARG A 66 -19.43 -5.05 -14.06
C ARG A 66 -19.78 -5.17 -12.57
N PRO A 67 -18.82 -5.08 -11.62
CA PRO A 67 -19.17 -5.13 -10.21
C PRO A 67 -19.71 -3.78 -9.71
N PRO A 68 -20.72 -3.76 -8.83
CA PRO A 68 -21.31 -2.54 -8.25
C PRO A 68 -20.41 -1.80 -7.26
N GLY A 69 -19.11 -2.09 -7.20
CA GLY A 69 -18.22 -1.51 -6.20
C GLY A 69 -16.86 -2.20 -6.15
N GLY A 70 -16.11 -1.90 -5.10
CA GLY A 70 -14.80 -2.47 -4.86
C GLY A 70 -14.50 -2.55 -3.36
N MET A 71 -13.21 -2.64 -3.05
CA MET A 71 -12.71 -2.57 -1.68
C MET A 71 -11.61 -1.51 -1.67
N PHE A 72 -11.98 -0.30 -1.24
CA PHE A 72 -11.10 0.86 -1.20
C PHE A 72 -10.61 1.08 0.23
N ILE A 73 -9.37 1.56 0.37
CA ILE A 73 -8.86 2.05 1.65
C ILE A 73 -9.58 3.37 1.94
N GLU A 74 -10.30 3.43 3.05
CA GLU A 74 -11.14 4.57 3.43
C GLU A 74 -10.40 5.58 4.31
N THR A 75 -9.42 5.11 5.07
CA THR A 75 -8.76 5.87 6.13
C THR A 75 -7.71 6.85 5.62
N VAL A 76 -7.24 6.67 4.38
CA VAL A 76 -6.12 7.45 3.83
C VAL A 76 -6.43 7.88 2.40
N ASP A 77 -6.34 9.18 2.11
CA ASP A 77 -6.31 9.66 0.74
C ASP A 77 -4.93 9.31 0.14
N PRO A 78 -4.84 8.66 -1.03
CA PRO A 78 -3.56 8.41 -1.67
C PRO A 78 -2.76 9.66 -2.02
N ALA A 79 -3.39 10.84 -2.02
CA ALA A 79 -2.72 12.12 -2.14
C ALA A 79 -1.91 12.46 -0.89
N ASP A 80 -2.36 12.02 0.28
CA ASP A 80 -1.74 12.28 1.58
C ASP A 80 -0.41 11.52 1.71
N PHE A 81 0.60 12.24 2.16
CA PHE A 81 1.94 11.73 2.41
C PHE A 81 2.75 12.73 3.24
N ASP A 82 3.38 12.29 4.33
CA ASP A 82 4.27 13.14 5.11
C ASP A 82 5.66 13.26 4.46
N ALA A 83 5.76 14.11 3.44
CA ALA A 83 7.00 14.32 2.71
C ALA A 83 8.14 14.87 3.59
N GLN A 84 7.81 15.65 4.64
CA GLN A 84 8.83 16.25 5.52
C GLN A 84 9.49 15.19 6.39
N PHE A 85 8.70 14.26 6.92
CA PHE A 85 9.19 13.13 7.69
C PHE A 85 10.25 12.31 6.91
N PHE A 86 9.96 12.00 5.65
CA PHE A 86 10.89 11.26 4.78
C PHE A 86 11.97 12.12 4.11
N ARG A 87 12.06 13.42 4.44
CA ARG A 87 13.00 14.38 3.83
C ARG A 87 12.89 14.47 2.31
N ILE A 88 11.68 14.31 1.79
CA ILE A 88 11.36 14.40 0.35
C ILE A 88 10.82 15.80 0.04
N PRO A 89 11.37 16.51 -0.97
CA PRO A 89 10.81 17.78 -1.41
C PRO A 89 9.35 17.66 -1.85
N LYS A 90 8.52 18.67 -1.56
CA LYS A 90 7.08 18.64 -1.91
C LYS A 90 6.81 18.42 -3.40
N ILE A 91 7.67 18.97 -4.26
CA ILE A 91 7.56 18.83 -5.72
C ILE A 91 7.75 17.37 -6.14
N ASP A 92 8.75 16.69 -5.56
CA ASP A 92 9.05 15.30 -5.83
C ASP A 92 7.95 14.39 -5.26
N ALA A 93 7.50 14.67 -4.02
CA ALA A 93 6.41 13.95 -3.39
C ALA A 93 5.10 14.01 -4.19
N THR A 94 4.85 15.08 -4.94
CA THR A 94 3.68 15.20 -5.81
C THR A 94 3.80 14.30 -7.04
N ALA A 95 5.03 14.14 -7.57
CA ALA A 95 5.32 13.30 -8.73
C ALA A 95 5.40 11.80 -8.40
N MET A 96 5.70 11.44 -7.14
CA MET A 96 5.82 10.04 -6.69
C MET A 96 4.52 9.24 -6.86
N ASP A 97 4.65 7.96 -7.23
CA ASP A 97 3.53 7.00 -7.31
C ASP A 97 2.85 6.81 -5.93
N PRO A 98 1.52 6.61 -5.81
CA PRO A 98 0.87 6.61 -4.51
C PRO A 98 1.25 5.34 -3.76
N GLN A 99 1.53 4.25 -4.48
CA GLN A 99 1.95 3.00 -3.88
C GLN A 99 3.32 3.16 -3.22
N GLN A 100 4.23 3.92 -3.82
CA GLN A 100 5.54 4.21 -3.20
C GLN A 100 5.38 5.05 -1.94
N ARG A 101 4.52 6.08 -1.96
CA ARG A 101 4.26 6.92 -0.78
C ARG A 101 3.64 6.14 0.37
N GLN A 102 2.61 5.35 0.07
CA GLN A 102 1.98 4.47 1.05
C GLN A 102 2.95 3.40 1.58
N LEU A 103 3.78 2.84 0.69
CA LEU A 103 4.79 1.85 1.09
C LEU A 103 5.78 2.42 2.10
N LEU A 104 6.25 3.66 1.90
CA LEU A 104 7.19 4.30 2.84
C LEU A 104 6.59 4.42 4.24
N GLU A 105 5.34 4.87 4.34
CA GLU A 105 4.64 4.99 5.62
C GLU A 105 4.41 3.62 6.28
N VAL A 106 3.91 2.64 5.53
CA VAL A 106 3.64 1.29 6.07
C VAL A 106 4.94 0.57 6.49
N VAL A 107 6.04 0.76 5.76
CA VAL A 107 7.34 0.21 6.15
C VAL A 107 7.80 0.84 7.47
N TYR A 108 7.67 2.16 7.61
CA TYR A 108 8.03 2.86 8.84
C TYR A 108 7.17 2.39 10.03
N GLU A 109 5.84 2.32 9.88
CA GLU A 109 4.93 1.76 10.90
C GLU A 109 5.31 0.33 11.28
N GLY A 110 5.76 -0.49 10.32
CA GLY A 110 6.22 -1.85 10.55
C GLY A 110 7.48 -1.91 11.40
N LEU A 111 8.42 -0.99 11.17
CA LEU A 111 9.64 -0.85 11.97
C LEU A 111 9.32 -0.37 13.40
N GLU A 112 8.42 0.60 13.54
CA GLU A 112 7.95 1.07 14.85
C GLU A 112 7.30 -0.05 15.67
N ASN A 113 6.43 -0.85 15.03
CA ASN A 113 5.83 -2.02 15.69
C ASN A 113 6.87 -3.08 16.09
N ALA A 114 7.99 -3.17 15.38
CA ALA A 114 9.12 -4.04 15.74
C ALA A 114 10.01 -3.45 16.86
N GLY A 115 9.82 -2.18 17.24
CA GLY A 115 10.71 -1.46 18.15
C GLY A 115 12.09 -1.20 17.56
N ILE A 116 12.20 -1.15 16.22
CA ILE A 116 13.45 -0.89 15.49
C ILE A 116 13.49 0.57 15.08
N THR A 117 14.54 1.28 15.48
CA THR A 117 14.73 2.70 15.11
C THR A 117 15.42 2.83 13.75
N LEU A 118 15.34 4.02 13.13
CA LEU A 118 16.06 4.25 11.86
C LEU A 118 17.57 4.26 12.06
N GLU A 119 18.02 4.65 13.25
CA GLU A 119 19.42 4.64 13.67
C GLU A 119 19.98 3.21 13.76
N ASP A 120 19.16 2.24 14.20
CA ASP A 120 19.55 0.82 14.23
C ASP A 120 19.81 0.25 12.82
N LEU A 121 19.22 0.88 11.79
CA LEU A 121 19.34 0.44 10.40
C LEU A 121 20.50 1.11 9.65
N ASP A 122 21.06 2.20 10.18
CA ASP A 122 22.12 2.93 9.48
C ASP A 122 23.39 2.09 9.36
N GLY A 123 23.86 1.90 8.12
CA GLY A 123 25.00 1.04 7.80
C GLY A 123 24.76 -0.48 7.97
N ALA A 124 23.55 -0.91 8.35
CA ALA A 124 23.22 -2.33 8.51
C ALA A 124 22.97 -3.01 7.15
N SER A 125 23.29 -4.31 7.08
CA SER A 125 23.03 -5.12 5.89
C SER A 125 21.59 -5.60 5.88
N ILE A 126 20.70 -4.86 5.21
CA ILE A 126 19.26 -5.11 5.18
C ILE A 126 18.80 -5.39 3.75
N GLY A 127 18.01 -6.46 3.59
CA GLY A 127 17.31 -6.75 2.34
C GLY A 127 15.90 -6.15 2.36
N CYS A 128 15.53 -5.46 1.28
CA CYS A 128 14.16 -4.96 1.08
C CYS A 128 13.54 -5.65 -0.14
N PHE A 129 12.45 -6.37 0.07
CA PHE A 129 11.76 -7.14 -0.96
C PHE A 129 10.31 -6.67 -1.06
N ILE A 130 9.92 -6.13 -2.22
CA ILE A 130 8.61 -5.50 -2.42
C ILE A 130 7.94 -6.13 -3.65
N GLY A 131 6.72 -6.64 -3.45
CA GLY A 131 5.83 -6.98 -4.54
C GLY A 131 5.03 -5.75 -4.97
N SER A 132 5.27 -5.24 -6.17
CA SER A 132 4.53 -4.11 -6.73
C SER A 132 4.30 -4.29 -8.22
N TYR A 133 3.21 -3.75 -8.72
CA TYR A 133 2.89 -3.70 -10.14
C TYR A 133 2.49 -2.26 -10.53
N ALA A 134 2.66 -1.94 -11.80
CA ALA A 134 2.32 -0.61 -12.28
C ALA A 134 0.80 -0.41 -12.27
N VAL A 135 0.30 0.42 -11.35
CA VAL A 135 -1.12 0.77 -11.26
C VAL A 135 -1.33 2.15 -11.88
N GLY A 136 -1.45 2.20 -13.22
CA GLY A 136 -2.10 3.28 -14.00
C GLY A 136 -1.64 4.75 -13.84
N ARG A 137 -0.82 5.13 -12.85
CA ARG A 137 -0.51 6.53 -12.56
C ARG A 137 0.37 7.16 -13.63
N ALA A 138 1.26 6.37 -14.25
CA ALA A 138 2.03 6.80 -15.42
C ALA A 138 1.14 7.32 -16.57
N ARG A 139 -0.10 6.80 -16.70
CA ARG A 139 -1.05 7.21 -17.75
C ARG A 139 -1.77 8.53 -17.41
N LEU A 140 -1.93 8.84 -16.12
CA LEU A 140 -2.52 10.11 -15.67
C LEU A 140 -1.49 11.24 -15.59
N ALA A 141 -0.25 10.96 -15.16
CA ALA A 141 0.82 11.95 -15.15
C ALA A 141 1.15 12.46 -16.57
N ALA A 142 1.12 11.57 -17.58
CA ALA A 142 1.29 11.95 -18.99
C ALA A 142 0.17 12.87 -19.54
N LEU A 143 -1.00 12.92 -18.90
CA LEU A 143 -2.09 13.83 -19.29
C LEU A 143 -1.95 15.22 -18.64
N TYR A 144 -1.25 15.32 -17.51
CA TYR A 144 -1.06 16.59 -16.79
C TYR A 144 0.31 17.24 -17.03
N PHE A 145 1.32 16.47 -17.47
CA PHE A 145 2.62 16.97 -17.90
C PHE A 145 2.98 16.41 -19.28
N PRO A 146 2.34 16.91 -20.35
CA PRO A 146 2.83 16.67 -21.69
C PRO A 146 4.17 17.38 -21.86
N CYS A 147 5.19 16.67 -22.32
CA CYS A 147 6.38 17.29 -22.91
C CYS A 147 5.99 18.13 -24.13
#